data_AF-A0A8J7G5V5-F1
#
_entry.id   AF-A0A8J7G5V5-F1
#
_cell.length_a   1.000
_cell.length_b   1.000
_cell.length_c   1.000
_cell.angle_alpha   90.00
_cell.angle_beta   90.00
_cell.angle_gamma   90.00
#
_symmetry.space_group_name_H-M   'P 1'
#
loop_
_entity.id
_entity.type
_entity.pdbx_description
1 polymer ?
#
loop_
_entity_poly.entity_id
_entity_poly.type
_entity_poly.pdbx_seq_one_letter_code
_entity_poly.pdbx_strand_id
1 'polypeptide(L)' 'MLQHFKYERMFPNSELPGWIVSFLYKGKKYFANYEQDGSIIWQSEKPNHVEQCEKMIHELMLFHVYDN' A
#
# COMPACT_ATOMS: atom_id res chain seq x y z
N MET A 1 -13.31 -3.79 -2.76
CA MET A 1 -12.53 -2.74 -3.45
C MET A 1 -11.97 -1.80 -2.40
N LEU A 2 -10.69 -1.40 -2.52
CA LEU A 2 -10.09 -0.38 -1.64
C LEU A 2 -10.61 1.00 -2.05
N GLN A 3 -10.98 1.81 -1.07
CA GLN A 3 -11.48 3.17 -1.31
C GLN A 3 -10.48 4.21 -0.81
N HIS A 4 -10.45 5.37 -1.47
CA HIS A 4 -9.55 6.46 -1.11
C HIS A 4 -8.08 6.02 -0.98
N PHE A 5 -7.63 5.14 -1.89
CA PHE A 5 -6.25 4.65 -1.90
C PHE A 5 -5.30 5.82 -2.18
N LYS A 6 -4.30 5.97 -1.31
CA LYS A 6 -3.20 6.92 -1.43
C LYS A 6 -1.90 6.19 -1.21
N TYR A 7 -0.88 6.59 -1.96
CA TYR A 7 0.49 6.13 -1.77
C TYR A 7 1.41 7.35 -1.77
N GLU A 8 2.39 7.36 -0.86
CA GLU A 8 3.36 8.44 -0.71
C GLU A 8 4.76 7.82 -0.58
N ARG A 9 5.79 8.44 -1.16
CA ARG A 9 7.16 7.96 -0.99
C ARG A 9 7.58 8.09 0.47
N MET A 10 8.12 7.02 1.04
CA MET A 10 8.64 7.04 2.41
C MET A 10 9.86 7.95 2.54
N PHE A 11 10.67 8.04 1.49
CA PHE A 11 11.87 8.87 1.44
C PHE A 11 11.77 9.90 0.28
N PRO A 12 11.15 11.07 0.51
CA PRO A 12 10.85 12.03 -0.56
C PRO A 12 12.08 12.60 -1.28
N ASN A 13 13.21 12.67 -0.57
CA ASN A 13 14.47 13.27 -1.03
C ASN A 13 15.55 12.22 -1.34
N SER A 14 15.16 10.96 -1.48
CA SER A 14 16.09 9.86 -1.76
C SER A 14 15.55 9.00 -2.90
N GLU A 15 16.45 8.37 -3.63
CA GLU A 15 16.09 7.31 -4.59
C GLU A 15 15.74 5.99 -3.89
N LEU A 16 15.80 5.96 -2.54
CA LEU A 16 15.42 4.80 -1.76
C LEU A 16 13.96 4.42 -2.03
N PRO A 17 13.71 3.16 -2.45
CA PRO A 17 12.37 2.67 -2.70
C PRO A 17 11.64 2.39 -1.38
N GLY A 18 10.32 2.47 -1.43
CA GLY A 18 9.46 2.35 -0.26
C GLY A 18 8.32 3.35 -0.27
N TRP A 19 7.11 2.88 -0.01
CA TRP A 19 5.89 3.68 -0.06
C TRP A 19 5.04 3.46 1.18
N ILE A 20 4.45 4.54 1.67
CA ILE A 20 3.41 4.47 2.68
C ILE A 20 2.08 4.46 1.94
N VAL A 21 1.29 3.42 2.14
CA VAL A 21 -0.05 3.29 1.56
C VAL A 21 -1.11 3.47 2.62
N SER A 22 -2.18 4.17 2.28
CA SER A 22 -3.35 4.32 3.13
C SER A 22 -4.64 4.21 2.33
N PHE A 23 -5.64 3.56 2.92
CA PHE A 23 -6.91 3.31 2.24
C PHE A 23 -8.02 3.00 3.25
N LEU A 24 -9.26 3.00 2.77
CA LEU A 24 -10.44 2.54 3.48
C LEU A 24 -10.88 1.17 2.95
N TYR A 25 -11.14 0.24 3.87
CA TYR A 25 -11.70 -1.08 3.58
C TYR A 25 -12.80 -1.39 4.59
N LYS A 26 -14.01 -1.68 4.09
CA LYS A 26 -15.21 -1.94 4.91
C LYS A 26 -15.46 -0.86 5.99
N GLY A 27 -15.24 0.41 5.64
CA GLY A 27 -15.46 1.55 6.54
C GLY A 27 -14.35 1.79 7.56
N LYS A 28 -13.29 0.97 7.59
CA LYS A 28 -12.13 1.14 8.47
C LYS A 28 -10.91 1.60 7.68
N LYS A 29 -10.13 2.52 8.28
CA LYS A 29 -8.90 3.05 7.70
C LYS A 29 -7.73 2.15 8.04
N TYR A 30 -6.92 1.87 7.05
CA TYR A 30 -5.72 1.05 7.17
C TYR A 30 -4.49 1.79 6.66
N PHE A 31 -3.36 1.46 7.27
CA PHE A 31 -2.05 1.99 6.92
C PHE A 31 -1.07 0.83 6.81
N ALA A 32 -0.25 0.85 5.76
CA ALA A 32 0.82 -0.11 5.57
C ALA A 32 2.00 0.54 4.86
N ASN A 33 3.18 -0.02 5.07
CA ASN A 33 4.36 0.27 4.26
C ASN A 33 4.46 -0.80 3.18
N TYR A 34 4.67 -0.37 1.94
CA TYR A 34 4.93 -1.19 0.78
C TYR A 34 6.41 -1.06 0.46
N GLU A 35 7.16 -2.15 0.62
CA GLU A 35 8.60 -2.21 0.37
C GLU A 35 8.89 -2.52 -1.10
N GLN A 36 10.15 -2.33 -1.53
CA GLN A 36 10.56 -2.53 -2.93
C GLN A 36 10.35 -3.96 -3.43
N ASP A 37 10.51 -4.94 -2.55
CA ASP A 37 10.32 -6.37 -2.83
C ASP A 37 8.84 -6.78 -2.89
N GLY A 38 7.92 -5.83 -2.65
CA GLY A 38 6.49 -6.04 -2.56
C GLY A 38 6.01 -6.42 -1.16
N SER A 39 6.89 -6.51 -0.16
CA SER A 39 6.48 -6.80 1.21
C SER A 39 5.55 -5.71 1.76
N ILE A 40 4.44 -6.12 2.39
CA ILE A 40 3.46 -5.21 2.99
C ILE A 40 3.54 -5.30 4.51
N ILE A 41 4.03 -4.23 5.14
CA ILE A 41 4.16 -4.11 6.60
C ILE A 41 2.99 -3.27 7.12
N TRP A 42 2.02 -3.93 7.73
CA TRP A 42 0.85 -3.29 8.31
C TRP A 42 1.23 -2.46 9.54
N GLN A 43 0.96 -1.15 9.48
CA GLN A 43 1.18 -0.20 10.60
C GLN A 43 -0.07 -0.08 11.49
N SER A 44 -1.21 -0.55 10.99
CA SER A 44 -2.46 -0.69 11.74
C SER A 44 -2.81 -2.17 11.95
N GLU A 45 -3.92 -2.42 12.64
CA GLU A 45 -4.52 -3.77 12.68
C GLU A 45 -4.67 -4.35 11.27
N LYS A 46 -4.33 -5.63 11.12
CA LYS A 46 -4.48 -6.34 9.85
C LYS A 46 -5.98 -6.49 9.52
N PRO A 47 -6.41 -6.22 8.29
CA PRO A 47 -7.79 -6.44 7.88
C PRO A 47 -8.14 -7.93 7.92
N ASN A 48 -9.41 -8.28 8.16
CA ASN A 48 -9.85 -9.69 8.19
C ASN A 48 -9.60 -10.46 6.87
N HIS A 49 -9.40 -9.75 5.75
CA HIS A 49 -9.16 -10.32 4.43
C HIS A 49 -7.81 -9.80 3.91
N VAL A 50 -6.72 -10.11 4.63
CA VAL A 50 -5.36 -9.63 4.36
C VAL A 50 -4.96 -9.92 2.91
N GLU A 51 -5.03 -11.18 2.48
CA GLU A 51 -4.61 -11.60 1.13
C GLU A 51 -5.33 -10.83 0.02
N GLN A 52 -6.64 -10.59 0.19
CA GLN A 52 -7.40 -9.81 -0.78
C GLN A 52 -6.93 -8.35 -0.82
N CYS A 53 -6.66 -7.75 0.34
CA CYS A 53 -6.16 -6.39 0.41
C CYS A 53 -4.76 -6.29 -0.19
N GLU A 54 -3.87 -7.23 0.12
CA GLU A 54 -2.51 -7.28 -0.42
C GLU A 54 -2.51 -7.40 -1.94
N LYS A 55 -3.30 -8.31 -2.51
CA LYS A 55 -3.46 -8.42 -3.97
C LYS A 55 -3.91 -7.10 -4.61
N MET A 56 -4.90 -6.43 -4.00
CA MET A 56 -5.37 -5.13 -4.48
C MET A 56 -4.31 -4.03 -4.36
N ILE A 57 -3.52 -4.02 -3.28
CA ILE A 57 -2.42 -3.07 -3.11
C ILE A 57 -1.37 -3.31 -4.19
N HIS A 58 -0.97 -4.57 -4.44
CA HIS A 58 -0.02 -4.91 -5.50
C HIS A 58 -0.47 -4.46 -6.88
N GLU A 59 -1.71 -4.73 -7.26
CA GLU A 59 -2.26 -4.30 -8.55
C GLU A 59 -2.24 -2.77 -8.70
N LEU A 60 -2.60 -2.04 -7.64
CA LEU A 60 -2.55 -0.58 -7.63
C LEU A 60 -1.11 -0.05 -7.67
N MET A 61 -0.20 -0.60 -6.88
CA MET A 61 1.20 -0.16 -6.86
C MET A 61 1.91 -0.45 -8.18
N LEU A 62 1.67 -1.61 -8.80
CA LEU A 62 2.26 -1.96 -10.10
C LEU A 62 1.90 -0.92 -11.17
N PHE A 63 0.62 -0.56 -11.26
CA PHE A 63 0.12 0.45 -12.18
C PHE A 63 0.72 1.84 -11.93
N HIS A 64 0.94 2.23 -10.67
CA HIS A 64 1.38 3.60 -10.33
C HIS A 64 2.90 3.77 -10.26
N VAL A 65 3.65 2.71 -9.98
CA VAL A 65 5.10 2.78 -9.69
C VAL A 65 5.95 2.16 -10.79
N TYR A 66 5.50 1.06 -11.40
CA TYR A 66 6.33 0.27 -12.32
C TYR A 66 5.91 0.39 -13.79
N ASP A 67 4.74 0.95 -14.07
CA ASP A 67 4.31 1.27 -15.44
C ASP A 67 4.90 2.63 -15.87
N ASN A 68 6.21 2.64 -16.17
CA ASN A 68 6.96 3.71 -16.87
C ASN A 68 8.20 3.15 -17.56
#